data_AF-A0A9C8FW09-F1
#
_entry.id   AF-A0A9C8FW09-F1
#
_cell.length_a   1.000
_cell.length_b   1.000
_cell.length_c   1.000
_cell.angle_alpha   90.00
_cell.angle_beta   90.00
_cell.angle_gamma   90.00
#
_symmetry.space_group_name_H-M   'P 1'
#
loop_
_entity.id
_entity.type
_entity.pdbx_description
1 polymer ?
#
loop_
_entity_poly.entity_id
_entity_poly.type
_entity_poly.pdbx_seq_one_letter_code
_entity_poly.pdbx_strand_id
1 'polypeptide(L)'
;ELNLSFPESGKEDLGILVKHTEGETEIESGKLELFQVSELQFYDRINRTLITIVTEEPAVLWTFPVYTITERFGKKVWIYQQTNCLLSWDCVCDVEHNFEAAVTLKIEKR
;
A
#
# COMPACT_ATOMS: atom_id res chain seq x y z
N GLU A 1 2.74 -3.83 9.23
CA GLU A 1 2.60 -4.46 7.91
C GLU A 1 1.13 -4.66 7.60
N LEU A 2 0.71 -4.36 6.36
CA LEU A 2 -0.63 -4.59 5.85
C LEU A 2 -0.55 -5.34 4.53
N ASN A 3 -1.39 -6.36 4.36
CA ASN A 3 -1.47 -7.18 3.16
C ASN A 3 -2.81 -6.93 2.46
N LEU A 4 -2.79 -6.32 1.28
CA LEU A 4 -4.00 -5.96 0.52
C LEU A 4 -4.17 -6.91 -0.67
N SER A 5 -5.14 -7.82 -0.57
CA SER A 5 -5.46 -8.76 -1.64
C SER A 5 -6.71 -8.30 -2.41
N PHE A 6 -6.62 -8.35 -3.74
CA PHE A 6 -7.65 -7.93 -4.67
C PHE A 6 -7.97 -9.11 -5.60
N PRO A 7 -8.99 -9.94 -5.27
CA PRO A 7 -9.17 -11.27 -5.86
C PRO A 7 -9.39 -11.33 -7.38
N GLU A 8 -9.81 -10.21 -7.98
CA GLU A 8 -10.14 -10.12 -9.41
C GLU A 8 -9.22 -9.17 -10.19
N SER A 9 -8.26 -8.54 -9.50
CA SER A 9 -7.47 -7.45 -10.06
C SER A 9 -6.04 -7.92 -10.30
N GLY A 10 -5.53 -7.66 -11.51
CA GLY A 10 -4.10 -7.74 -11.77
C GLY A 10 -3.36 -6.61 -11.05
N LYS A 11 -2.03 -6.72 -10.95
CA LYS A 11 -1.20 -5.63 -10.42
C LYS A 11 -1.46 -4.32 -11.18
N GLU A 12 -1.55 -4.42 -12.50
CA GLU A 12 -1.77 -3.32 -13.43
C GLU A 12 -3.13 -2.62 -13.22
N ASP A 13 -4.10 -3.30 -12.60
CA ASP A 13 -5.41 -2.75 -12.29
C ASP A 13 -5.42 -1.92 -11.00
N LEU A 14 -4.34 -1.97 -10.21
CA LEU A 14 -4.18 -1.15 -9.01
C LEU A 14 -3.46 0.16 -9.32
N GLY A 15 -4.12 1.26 -9.00
CA GLY A 15 -3.49 2.58 -8.88
C GLY A 15 -3.09 2.87 -7.44
N ILE A 16 -2.00 3.60 -7.25
CA ILE A 16 -1.64 4.17 -5.94
C ILE A 16 -1.78 5.68 -6.07
N LEU A 17 -2.59 6.30 -5.22
CA LEU A 17 -2.74 7.76 -5.14
C LEU A 17 -1.98 8.24 -3.90
N VAL A 18 -0.97 9.08 -4.13
CA VAL A 18 -0.24 9.75 -3.06
C VAL A 18 -0.85 11.14 -2.87
N LYS A 19 -1.29 11.42 -1.65
CA LYS A 19 -1.79 12.74 -1.25
C LYS A 19 -0.62 13.67 -0.96
N HIS A 20 -0.64 14.84 -1.57
CA HIS A 20 0.26 15.96 -1.30
C HIS A 20 -0.55 17.20 -0.92
N THR A 21 0.11 18.23 -0.40
CA THR A 21 -0.52 19.49 0.00
C THR A 21 -1.24 20.18 -1.15
N GLU A 22 -0.77 20.00 -2.38
CA GLU A 22 -1.28 20.66 -3.59
C GLU A 22 -2.22 19.78 -4.43
N GLY A 23 -2.43 18.51 -4.05
CA GLY A 23 -3.29 17.60 -4.82
C GLY A 23 -2.97 16.12 -4.61
N GLU A 24 -3.37 15.31 -5.59
CA GLU A 24 -3.17 13.85 -5.60
C GLU A 24 -2.39 13.47 -6.85
N THR A 25 -1.38 12.61 -6.71
CA THR A 25 -0.62 12.06 -7.84
C THR A 25 -0.83 10.56 -7.89
N GLU A 26 -1.25 10.06 -9.05
CA GLU A 26 -1.29 8.63 -9.30
C GLU A 26 0.09 8.12 -9.72
N ILE A 27 0.56 7.08 -9.05
CA ILE A 27 1.80 6.38 -9.36
C ILE A 27 1.51 4.92 -9.67
N GLU A 28 2.36 4.32 -10.51
CA GLU A 28 2.25 2.91 -10.84
C GLU A 28 2.47 2.04 -9.61
N SER A 29 1.67 0.98 -9.46
CA SER A 29 1.91 -0.03 -8.43
C SER A 29 3.25 -0.72 -8.71
N GLY A 30 4.02 -1.03 -7.65
CA GLY A 30 5.39 -1.52 -7.82
C GLY A 30 6.12 -1.66 -6.51
N LYS A 31 7.43 -1.94 -6.58
CA LYS A 31 8.31 -1.80 -5.42
C LYS A 31 8.62 -0.32 -5.24
N LEU A 32 8.01 0.31 -4.25
CA LEU A 32 8.14 1.74 -3.98
C LEU A 32 8.59 1.96 -2.54
N GLU A 33 9.33 3.04 -2.36
CA GLU A 33 9.68 3.59 -1.05
C GLU A 33 9.25 5.05 -1.04
N LEU A 34 8.34 5.37 -0.14
CA LEU A 34 7.72 6.68 0.01
C LEU A 34 8.06 7.22 1.40
N PHE A 35 8.51 8.47 1.47
CA PHE A 35 8.92 9.12 2.72
C PHE A 35 7.86 10.10 3.20
N GLN A 36 7.73 10.24 4.52
CA GLN A 36 6.83 11.22 5.15
C GLN A 36 5.36 11.05 4.72
N VAL A 37 4.90 9.80 4.63
CA VAL A 37 3.53 9.47 4.22
C VAL A 37 2.62 9.52 5.44
N SER A 38 1.64 10.43 5.42
CA SER A 38 0.52 10.46 6.38
C SER A 38 -0.78 9.91 5.79
N GLU A 39 -0.92 9.92 4.46
CA GLU A 39 -2.07 9.35 3.75
C GLU A 39 -1.63 8.71 2.44
N LEU A 40 -2.13 7.50 2.18
CA LEU A 40 -1.91 6.77 0.94
C LEU A 40 -3.21 6.08 0.53
N GLN A 41 -3.55 6.11 -0.75
CA GLN A 41 -4.73 5.42 -1.26
C GLN A 41 -4.36 4.38 -2.31
N PHE A 42 -4.99 3.21 -2.25
CA PHE A 42 -5.00 2.22 -3.30
C PHE A 42 -6.36 2.22 -3.98
N TYR A 43 -6.36 2.36 -5.29
CA TYR A 43 -7.58 2.28 -6.08
C TYR A 43 -7.59 1.00 -6.91
N ASP A 44 -8.47 0.08 -6.54
CA ASP A 44 -8.79 -1.09 -7.33
C ASP A 44 -9.79 -0.69 -8.43
N ARG A 45 -9.29 -0.59 -9.67
CA ARG A 45 -10.10 -0.13 -10.81
C ARG A 45 -11.19 -1.13 -11.21
N ILE A 46 -10.98 -2.43 -10.95
CA ILE A 46 -11.94 -3.49 -11.31
C ILE A 46 -13.09 -3.50 -10.31
N ASN A 47 -12.76 -3.58 -9.02
CA ASN A 47 -13.77 -3.63 -7.96
C ASN A 47 -14.31 -2.26 -7.56
N ARG A 48 -13.77 -1.19 -8.15
CA ARG A 48 -14.06 0.22 -7.82
C ARG A 48 -13.95 0.48 -6.33
N THR A 49 -12.91 -0.07 -5.71
CA THR A 49 -12.70 0.02 -4.27
C THR A 49 -11.52 0.93 -4.00
N LEU A 50 -11.72 1.93 -3.16
CA LEU A 50 -10.67 2.80 -2.65
C LEU A 50 -10.31 2.37 -1.24
N ILE A 51 -9.04 2.06 -1.02
CA ILE A 51 -8.49 1.72 0.29
C ILE A 51 -7.56 2.85 0.69
N THR A 52 -7.88 3.55 1.77
CA THR A 52 -7.07 4.66 2.28
C THR A 52 -6.41 4.26 3.59
N ILE A 53 -5.08 4.35 3.62
CA ILE A 53 -4.25 4.19 4.81
C ILE A 53 -3.91 5.59 5.31
N VAL A 54 -4.25 5.88 6.57
CA VAL A 54 -3.91 7.14 7.24
C VAL A 54 -3.05 6.83 8.45
N THR A 55 -1.97 7.57 8.63
CA THR A 55 -1.14 7.52 9.85
C THR A 55 -1.21 8.85 10.57
N GLU A 56 -1.21 8.80 11.89
CA GLU A 56 -1.16 10.00 12.73
C GLU A 56 0.21 10.69 12.59
N GLU A 57 1.27 9.91 12.74
CA GLU A 57 2.64 10.36 12.50
C GLU A 57 3.12 9.96 11.10
N PRO A 58 3.81 10.84 10.34
CA PRO A 58 4.34 10.51 9.03
C PRO A 58 5.27 9.30 9.07
N ALA A 59 5.02 8.32 8.19
CA ALA A 59 5.81 7.09 8.12
C ALA A 59 6.69 7.07 6.87
N VAL A 60 7.75 6.25 6.91
CA VAL A 60 8.32 5.67 5.70
C VAL A 60 7.46 4.48 5.33
N LEU A 61 7.01 4.44 4.07
CA LEU A 61 6.13 3.40 3.56
C LEU A 61 6.81 2.69 2.39
N TRP A 62 6.90 1.37 2.49
CA TRP A 62 7.26 0.51 1.38
C TRP A 62 6.03 -0.20 0.83
N THR A 63 5.88 -0.20 -0.49
CA THR A 63 4.87 -1.02 -1.16
C THR A 63 5.56 -1.99 -2.12
N PHE A 64 5.05 -3.21 -2.24
CA PHE A 64 5.52 -4.15 -3.26
C PHE A 64 4.47 -5.20 -3.60
N PRO A 65 4.33 -5.54 -4.89
CA PRO A 65 3.43 -6.60 -5.32
C PRO A 65 4.01 -7.98 -4.95
N VAL A 66 3.16 -8.86 -4.46
CA VAL A 66 3.48 -10.24 -4.11
C VAL A 66 2.86 -11.16 -5.15
N TYR A 67 3.68 -12.07 -5.65
CA TYR A 67 3.29 -13.04 -6.66
C TYR A 67 3.62 -14.46 -6.21
N THR A 68 2.76 -15.39 -6.60
CA THR A 68 3.04 -16.83 -6.56
C THR A 68 3.34 -17.34 -7.95
N ILE A 69 4.27 -18.29 -8.07
CA ILE A 69 4.55 -18.97 -9.34
C ILE A 69 3.79 -20.29 -9.35
N THR A 70 3.01 -20.54 -10.39
CA THR A 70 2.37 -21.83 -10.67
C THR A 70 2.80 -22.37 -12.03
N GLU A 71 2.62 -23.67 -12.27
CA GLU A 71 2.84 -24.28 -13.58
C GLU A 71 1.50 -24.62 -14.24
N ARG A 72 1.29 -24.12 -15.46
CA ARG A 72 0.12 -24.43 -16.29
C ARG A 72 0.58 -24.82 -17.68
N PHE A 73 0.19 -26.01 -18.15
CA PHE A 73 0.54 -26.53 -19.48
C PHE A 73 2.06 -26.49 -19.77
N GLY A 74 2.89 -26.83 -18.77
CA GLY A 74 4.35 -26.81 -18.89
C GLY A 74 4.99 -25.41 -18.88
N LYS A 75 4.22 -24.35 -18.60
CA LYS A 75 4.73 -22.97 -18.49
C LYS A 75 4.60 -22.45 -17.06
N LYS A 76 5.63 -21.76 -16.58
CA LYS A 76 5.58 -21.00 -15.33
C LYS A 76 4.74 -19.73 -15.53
N VAL A 77 3.74 -19.55 -14.69
CA VAL A 77 2.83 -18.39 -14.70
C VAL A 77 2.93 -17.71 -13.34
N TRP A 78 3.15 -16.40 -13.36
CA TRP A 78 3.10 -15.56 -12.16
C TRP A 78 1.65 -15.13 -11.92
N ILE A 79 1.16 -15.37 -10.70
CA ILE A 79 -0.17 -14.96 -10.27
C ILE A 79 0.01 -13.92 -9.19
N TYR A 80 -0.51 -12.72 -9.45
CA TYR A 80 -0.57 -11.66 -8.46
C TYR A 80 -1.51 -12.08 -7.31
N GLN A 81 -1.07 -11.92 -6.07
CA GLN A 81 -1.83 -12.33 -4.88
C GLN A 81 -2.31 -11.12 -4.07
N GLN A 82 -1.41 -10.15 -3.89
CA GLN A 82 -1.63 -9.01 -3.01
C GLN A 82 -0.53 -7.95 -3.22
N THR A 83 -0.78 -6.75 -2.72
CA THR A 83 0.25 -5.73 -2.50
C THR A 83 0.51 -5.64 -1.00
N ASN A 84 1.78 -5.82 -0.63
CA ASN A 84 2.22 -5.60 0.75
C ASN A 84 2.50 -4.11 0.97
N CYS A 85 2.18 -3.64 2.17
CA CYS A 85 2.48 -2.29 2.63
C CYS A 85 3.20 -2.39 3.98
N LEU A 86 4.43 -1.92 4.03
CA LEU A 86 5.24 -1.86 5.24
C LEU A 86 5.35 -0.40 5.69
N LEU A 87 4.77 -0.07 6.85
CA LEU A 87 4.95 1.24 7.48
C LEU A 87 6.05 1.13 8.53
N SER A 88 6.98 2.07 8.51
CA SER A 88 8.08 2.17 9.47
C SER A 88 8.25 3.61 9.95
N TRP A 89 8.55 3.75 11.23
CA TRP A 89 8.91 5.01 11.87
C TRP A 89 10.30 4.87 12.49
N ASP A 90 11.08 5.93 12.39
CA ASP A 90 12.37 6.01 13.09
C ASP A 90 12.11 6.41 14.54
N CYS A 91 12.26 5.44 15.45
CA CYS A 91 12.08 5.68 16.87
C CYS A 91 13.43 5.91 17.55
N VAL A 92 13.55 6.98 18.33
CA VAL A 92 14.68 7.20 19.25
C VAL A 92 14.21 6.86 20.65
N CYS A 93 14.99 6.04 21.37
CA CYS A 93 14.70 5.71 22.76
C CYS A 93 15.11 6.90 23.65
N ASP A 94 14.18 7.82 23.89
CA ASP A 94 14.32 8.93 24.81
C ASP A 94 13.47 8.67 26.06
N VAL A 95 14.02 8.96 27.24
CA VAL A 95 13.38 8.69 28.53
C VAL A 95 12.20 9.63 28.78
N GLU A 96 12.16 10.77 28.07
CA GLU A 96 11.11 11.79 28.22
C GLU A 96 10.00 11.70 27.15
N HIS A 97 10.20 10.93 26.08
CA HIS A 97 9.24 10.81 24.97
C HIS A 97 8.63 9.42 24.88
N ASN A 98 7.31 9.36 25.03
CA ASN A 98 6.53 8.21 24.62
C ASN A 98 6.17 8.35 23.13
N PHE A 99 6.48 7.33 22.33
CA PHE A 99 6.05 7.26 20.94
C PHE A 99 4.75 6.45 20.83
N GLU A 100 3.72 7.05 20.26
CA GLU A 100 2.46 6.40 19.93
C GLU A 100 2.15 6.70 18.46
N ALA A 101 1.71 5.70 17.72
CA ALA A 101 1.31 5.86 16.33
C ALA A 101 0.04 5.06 16.06
N ALA A 102 -0.97 5.74 15.53
CA ALA A 102 -2.19 5.11 15.04
C ALA A 102 -2.13 4.94 13.51
N VAL A 103 -2.58 3.78 13.04
CA VAL A 103 -2.83 3.51 11.62
C VAL A 103 -4.30 3.24 11.43
N THR A 104 -4.96 4.05 10.60
CA THR A 104 -6.36 3.90 10.24
C THR A 104 -6.47 3.37 8.81
N LEU A 105 -7.29 2.34 8.62
CA LEU A 105 -7.66 1.81 7.31
C LEU A 105 -9.11 2.18 7.01
N LYS A 106 -9.35 2.84 5.88
CA LYS A 106 -10.69 3.13 5.36
C LYS A 106 -10.89 2.39 4.05
N ILE A 107 -12.05 1.76 3.88
CA ILE A 107 -12.40 1.04 2.65
C ILE A 107 -13.73 1.61 2.14
N GLU A 108 -13.71 2.14 0.94
CA GLU A 108 -14.86 2.78 0.30
C GLU A 108 -15.13 2.13 -1.05
N LYS A 109 -16.41 1.84 -1.34
CA LYS A 109 -16.84 1.37 -2.66
C LYS A 109 -17.38 2.55 -3.47
N ARG A 110 -16.87 2.73 -4.68
CA ARG A 110 -17.27 3.81 -5.62
C ARG A 110 -18.00 3.29 -6.84
#